data_AF-A0A8I1GN47-F1
#
_entry.id   AF-A0A8I1GN47-F1
#
_cell.length_a   1.000
_cell.length_b   1.000
_cell.length_c   1.000
_cell.angle_alpha   90.00
_cell.angle_beta   90.00
_cell.angle_gamma   90.00
#
_symmetry.space_group_name_H-M   'P 1'
#
loop_
_entity.id
_entity.type
_entity.pdbx_description
1 polymer ?
#
loop_
_entity_poly.entity_id
_entity_poly.type
_entity_poly.pdbx_seq_one_letter_code
_entity_poly.pdbx_strand_id
1 'polypeptide(L)'
;MATFIYPTNTTRVTSGFRGDRPDHHGVDLAEAGYHPIYAAASGKVSRSYFSSSYGECIMIVHNINGVTWETVYAHMRSGSRTVKEGDSVTQGQTIGVMGETGQAYGQHLHFEMHKGGWNINKSNAVNPLDYLGKGGAVGTPQPEGIGFAKSIYWEGYGINYHDRPHGNYQGNFTTAAEVLYWNAYWGEDNDVWLDLGRSRWVKAEHYYWRPFKAISKYPEGYGVNFYDGINGSYKGRITSKEPLTVFFRKEGWIDIGGNSWAPEEHFDIVDIR
;
A
#
# COMPACT_ATOMS: atom_id res chain seq x y z
N MET A 1 -7.19 -14.75 -3.07
CA MET A 1 -6.42 -13.54 -2.71
C MET A 1 -4.96 -13.91 -2.72
N ALA A 2 -4.08 -13.05 -3.25
CA ALA A 2 -2.65 -13.28 -3.13
C ALA A 2 -2.27 -13.20 -1.65
N THR A 3 -1.65 -14.25 -1.14
CA THR A 3 -1.35 -14.40 0.29
C THR A 3 -0.35 -13.34 0.78
N PHE A 4 0.51 -12.85 -0.11
CA PHE A 4 1.53 -11.84 0.16
C PHE A 4 1.43 -10.68 -0.84
N ILE A 5 1.56 -9.45 -0.33
CA ILE A 5 1.60 -8.21 -1.14
C ILE A 5 3.04 -7.85 -1.49
N TYR A 6 3.23 -7.01 -2.52
CA TYR A 6 4.54 -6.42 -2.77
C TYR A 6 5.02 -5.64 -1.53
N PRO A 7 6.28 -5.84 -1.10
CA PRO A 7 6.81 -5.29 0.15
C PRO A 7 7.27 -3.83 0.03
N THR A 8 6.94 -3.14 -1.06
CA THR A 8 7.28 -1.74 -1.33
C THR A 8 6.34 -1.21 -2.43
N ASN A 9 6.35 0.09 -2.69
CA ASN A 9 5.57 0.76 -3.74
C ASN A 9 6.20 0.69 -5.15
N THR A 10 7.20 -0.19 -5.37
CA THR A 10 7.77 -0.50 -6.68
C THR A 10 7.71 -1.98 -6.99
N THR A 11 7.50 -2.31 -8.26
CA THR A 11 7.54 -3.68 -8.80
C THR A 11 8.77 -3.91 -9.69
N ARG A 12 9.68 -2.92 -9.77
CA ARG A 12 10.87 -3.00 -10.64
C ARG A 12 11.91 -3.96 -10.06
N VAL A 13 11.89 -5.18 -10.56
CA VAL A 13 12.90 -6.21 -10.26
C VAL A 13 14.19 -5.90 -11.01
N THR A 14 15.29 -5.76 -10.27
CA THR A 14 16.64 -5.54 -10.82
C THR A 14 17.52 -6.78 -10.70
N SER A 15 17.21 -7.69 -9.77
CA SER A 15 17.81 -9.02 -9.70
C SER A 15 16.76 -10.04 -9.27
N GLY A 16 16.70 -11.17 -9.97
CA GLY A 16 15.73 -12.25 -9.74
C GLY A 16 16.27 -13.38 -8.87
N PHE A 17 15.36 -14.18 -8.31
CA PHE A 17 15.70 -15.37 -7.52
C PHE A 17 16.48 -16.38 -8.37
N ARG A 18 17.72 -16.68 -7.95
CA ARG A 18 18.63 -17.63 -8.62
C ARG A 18 18.72 -17.45 -10.14
N GLY A 19 18.64 -16.20 -10.61
CA GLY A 19 18.82 -15.85 -12.02
C GLY A 19 20.30 -15.80 -12.39
N ASP A 20 20.78 -14.63 -12.81
CA ASP A 20 22.20 -14.40 -13.13
C ASP A 20 23.15 -14.60 -11.92
N ARG A 21 22.58 -14.69 -10.71
CA ARG A 21 23.26 -14.96 -9.45
C ARG A 21 22.65 -16.21 -8.81
N PRO A 22 23.22 -17.41 -9.03
CA PRO A 22 22.67 -18.68 -8.51
C PRO A 22 22.54 -18.75 -6.98
N ASP A 23 23.29 -17.92 -6.26
CA ASP A 23 23.29 -17.73 -4.82
C ASP A 23 22.38 -16.58 -4.34
N HIS A 24 21.58 -15.99 -5.23
CA HIS A 24 20.60 -14.98 -4.88
C HIS A 24 19.28 -15.62 -4.42
N HIS A 25 19.03 -15.59 -3.11
CA HIS A 25 17.92 -16.30 -2.47
C HIS A 25 16.65 -15.47 -2.30
N GLY A 26 16.60 -14.30 -2.93
CA GLY A 26 15.48 -13.38 -2.91
C GLY A 26 15.27 -12.70 -4.26
N VAL A 27 14.60 -11.56 -4.23
CA VAL A 27 14.49 -10.62 -5.35
C VAL A 27 14.92 -9.24 -4.91
N ASP A 28 15.55 -8.49 -5.81
CA ASP A 28 15.96 -7.11 -5.57
C ASP A 28 14.98 -6.16 -6.25
N LEU A 29 14.20 -5.43 -5.45
CA LEU A 29 13.28 -4.39 -5.90
C LEU A 29 13.94 -3.02 -5.71
N ALA A 30 14.16 -2.28 -6.80
CA ALA A 30 14.89 -1.02 -6.73
C ALA A 30 14.08 0.12 -7.33
N GLU A 31 14.11 1.27 -6.68
CA GLU A 31 13.64 2.55 -7.22
C GLU A 31 14.36 3.70 -6.52
N ALA A 32 14.59 4.81 -7.23
CA ALA A 32 15.28 5.97 -6.68
C ALA A 32 14.33 6.84 -5.84
N GLY A 33 14.85 7.40 -4.73
CA GLY A 33 14.08 8.31 -3.87
C GLY A 33 13.55 7.63 -2.61
N TYR A 34 12.38 8.06 -2.13
CA TYR A 34 11.79 7.51 -0.90
C TYR A 34 10.84 6.35 -1.24
N HIS A 35 11.19 5.16 -0.76
CA HIS A 35 10.37 3.95 -0.91
C HIS A 35 10.15 3.29 0.45
N PRO A 36 8.94 3.38 1.02
CA PRO A 36 8.62 2.67 2.26
C PRO A 36 8.60 1.16 2.01
N ILE A 37 9.06 0.40 3.00
CA ILE A 37 9.01 -1.06 3.01
C ILE A 37 7.83 -1.49 3.90
N TYR A 38 6.99 -2.36 3.37
CA TYR A 38 5.79 -2.86 4.03
C TYR A 38 5.93 -4.33 4.44
N ALA A 39 5.28 -4.73 5.54
CA ALA A 39 5.08 -6.13 5.85
C ALA A 39 4.21 -6.79 4.75
N ALA A 40 4.78 -7.78 4.07
CA ALA A 40 4.16 -8.47 2.94
C ALA A 40 2.92 -9.29 3.35
N ALA A 41 2.83 -9.68 4.62
CA ALA A 41 1.67 -10.28 5.26
C ALA A 41 1.68 -9.97 6.76
N SER A 42 0.54 -10.13 7.43
CA SER A 42 0.46 -10.01 8.90
C SER A 42 1.30 -11.12 9.55
N GLY A 43 1.93 -10.83 10.68
CA GLY A 43 2.84 -11.77 11.32
C GLY A 43 3.48 -11.24 12.59
N LYS A 44 4.49 -11.96 13.07
CA LYS A 44 5.30 -11.59 14.23
C LYS A 44 6.75 -11.41 13.81
N VAL A 45 7.35 -10.29 14.19
CA VAL A 45 8.76 -10.00 13.91
C VAL A 45 9.63 -11.00 14.66
N SER A 46 10.35 -11.85 13.92
CA SER A 46 11.28 -12.83 14.48
C SER A 46 12.65 -12.23 14.74
N ARG A 47 13.07 -11.26 13.93
CA ARG A 47 14.34 -10.52 14.09
C ARG A 47 14.21 -9.10 13.55
N SER A 48 14.88 -8.15 14.18
CA SER A 48 15.05 -6.77 13.69
C SER A 48 16.41 -6.27 14.16
N TYR A 49 17.41 -6.26 13.27
CA TYR A 49 18.81 -6.08 13.65
C TYR A 49 19.67 -5.62 12.47
N PHE A 50 20.93 -5.25 12.77
CA PHE A 50 21.95 -5.01 11.76
C PHE A 50 22.75 -6.28 11.50
N SER A 51 22.76 -6.74 10.26
CA SER A 51 23.52 -7.88 9.75
C SER A 51 24.69 -7.40 8.90
N SER A 52 25.84 -8.06 8.99
CA SER A 52 26.99 -7.73 8.12
C SER A 52 26.70 -7.95 6.63
N SER A 53 25.82 -8.91 6.30
CA SER A 53 25.42 -9.19 4.91
C SER A 53 24.16 -8.43 4.52
N TYR A 54 23.06 -8.59 5.28
CA TYR A 54 21.77 -7.98 4.94
C TYR A 54 21.67 -6.49 5.30
N GLY A 55 22.65 -5.95 6.01
CA GLY A 55 22.56 -4.59 6.55
C GLY A 55 21.46 -4.47 7.59
N GLU A 56 20.79 -3.33 7.61
CA GLU A 56 19.58 -3.15 8.41
C GLU A 56 18.47 -4.05 7.85
N CYS A 57 18.05 -5.04 8.63
CA CYS A 57 17.06 -5.99 8.18
C CYS A 57 16.02 -6.35 9.23
N ILE A 58 14.88 -6.83 8.74
CA ILE A 58 13.75 -7.32 9.52
C ILE A 58 13.36 -8.69 8.97
N MET A 59 13.02 -9.62 9.85
CA MET A 59 12.45 -10.91 9.51
C MET A 59 11.09 -11.07 10.18
N ILE A 60 10.09 -11.55 9.45
CA ILE A 60 8.73 -11.70 9.96
C ILE A 60 8.24 -13.12 9.71
N VAL A 61 7.78 -13.77 10.77
CA VAL A 61 7.12 -15.09 10.70
C VAL A 61 5.62 -14.89 10.51
N HIS A 62 5.07 -15.62 9.56
CA HIS A 62 3.65 -15.63 9.21
C HIS A 62 3.10 -17.04 9.33
N ASN A 63 1.85 -17.18 9.78
CA ASN A 63 1.12 -18.44 9.71
C ASN A 63 -0.09 -18.22 8.82
N ILE A 64 -0.06 -18.79 7.61
CA ILE A 64 -1.09 -18.56 6.61
C ILE A 64 -1.56 -19.89 6.03
N ASN A 65 -2.86 -20.15 6.12
CA ASN A 65 -3.49 -21.41 5.69
C ASN A 65 -2.81 -22.65 6.29
N GLY A 66 -2.42 -22.57 7.57
CA GLY A 66 -1.74 -23.67 8.27
C GLY A 66 -0.28 -23.88 7.88
N VAL A 67 0.29 -23.02 7.03
CA VAL A 67 1.70 -23.07 6.63
C VAL A 67 2.46 -21.91 7.27
N THR A 68 3.58 -22.23 7.91
CA THR A 68 4.52 -21.22 8.42
C THR A 68 5.39 -20.70 7.27
N TRP A 69 5.54 -19.38 7.22
CA TRP A 69 6.42 -18.68 6.30
C TRP A 69 7.30 -17.71 7.08
N GLU A 70 8.48 -17.41 6.55
CA GLU A 70 9.31 -16.33 7.05
C GLU A 70 9.76 -15.46 5.89
N THR A 71 9.59 -14.15 6.03
CA THR A 71 10.03 -13.16 5.03
C THR A 71 11.23 -12.39 5.56
N VAL A 72 12.14 -12.02 4.66
CA VAL A 72 13.32 -11.21 4.99
C VAL A 72 13.25 -9.92 4.20
N TYR A 73 13.43 -8.80 4.89
CA TYR A 73 13.49 -7.46 4.32
C TYR A 73 14.86 -6.87 4.65
N ALA A 74 15.71 -6.72 3.64
CA ALA A 74 17.11 -6.35 3.82
C ALA A 74 17.50 -5.05 3.11
N HIS A 75 18.70 -4.57 3.43
CA HIS A 75 19.31 -3.35 2.92
C HIS A 75 18.51 -2.09 3.23
N MET A 76 17.78 -2.07 4.36
CA MET A 76 17.04 -0.88 4.76
C MET A 76 17.98 0.30 5.02
N ARG A 77 17.46 1.52 4.94
CA ARG A 77 18.21 2.72 5.32
C ARG A 77 18.58 2.67 6.81
N SER A 78 19.80 3.09 7.15
CA SER A 78 20.29 3.13 8.53
C SER A 78 19.30 3.83 9.48
N GLY A 79 18.84 3.13 10.52
CA GLY A 79 17.93 3.68 11.52
C GLY A 79 16.46 3.81 11.06
N SER A 80 16.10 3.24 9.91
CA SER A 80 14.72 3.34 9.38
C SER A 80 13.77 2.25 9.87
N ARG A 81 14.27 1.17 10.48
CA ARG A 81 13.42 0.09 11.03
C ARG A 81 12.44 0.66 12.06
N THR A 82 11.15 0.38 11.90
CA THR A 82 10.09 0.90 12.79
C THR A 82 9.58 -0.13 13.80
N VAL A 83 10.03 -1.38 13.70
CA VAL A 83 9.59 -2.50 14.57
C VAL A 83 10.79 -3.26 15.13
N LYS A 84 10.59 -3.94 16.26
CA LYS A 84 11.60 -4.75 16.96
C LYS A 84 11.16 -6.21 17.05
N GLU A 85 12.10 -7.09 17.39
CA GLU A 85 11.81 -8.51 17.64
C GLU A 85 10.68 -8.67 18.66
N GLY A 86 9.73 -9.55 18.34
CA GLY A 86 8.56 -9.84 19.16
C GLY A 86 7.30 -9.03 18.79
N ASP A 87 7.42 -7.93 18.07
CA ASP A 87 6.27 -7.10 17.67
C ASP A 87 5.34 -7.86 16.71
N SER A 88 4.03 -7.62 16.84
CA SER A 88 3.03 -8.04 15.85
C SER A 88 2.88 -6.96 14.79
N VAL A 89 2.78 -7.37 13.53
CA VAL A 89 2.58 -6.46 12.40
C VAL A 89 1.39 -6.88 11.54
N THR A 90 0.73 -5.92 10.91
CA THR A 90 -0.33 -6.17 9.93
C THR A 90 0.21 -6.08 8.50
N GLN A 91 -0.38 -6.83 7.57
CA GLN A 91 -0.07 -6.72 6.14
C GLN A 91 -0.22 -5.26 5.68
N GLY A 92 0.78 -4.73 4.98
CA GLY A 92 0.82 -3.33 4.53
C GLY A 92 1.38 -2.34 5.56
N GLN A 93 1.65 -2.76 6.80
CA GLN A 93 2.28 -1.88 7.79
C GLN A 93 3.71 -1.51 7.35
N THR A 94 4.04 -0.22 7.41
CA THR A 94 5.41 0.26 7.18
C THR A 94 6.35 -0.24 8.27
N ILE A 95 7.39 -0.99 7.86
CA ILE A 95 8.40 -1.60 8.74
C ILE A 95 9.79 -0.99 8.56
N GLY A 96 10.02 -0.23 7.49
CA GLY A 96 11.29 0.43 7.22
C GLY A 96 11.28 1.26 5.94
N VAL A 97 12.45 1.73 5.53
CA VAL A 97 12.64 2.48 4.28
C VAL A 97 13.75 1.82 3.47
N MET A 98 13.55 1.72 2.15
CA MET A 98 14.55 1.21 1.22
C MET A 98 15.88 1.99 1.35
N GLY A 99 17.00 1.27 1.28
CA GLY A 99 18.32 1.86 1.46
C GLY A 99 19.41 1.04 0.79
N GLU A 100 20.61 1.14 1.35
CA GLU A 100 21.84 0.57 0.81
C GLU A 100 22.79 0.23 1.97
N THR A 101 22.35 -0.58 2.92
CA THR A 101 23.19 -1.03 4.04
C THR A 101 23.61 -2.49 3.88
N GLY A 102 24.76 -2.87 4.45
CA GLY A 102 25.29 -4.23 4.31
C GLY A 102 25.94 -4.44 2.94
N GLN A 103 25.80 -5.64 2.38
CA GLN A 103 26.34 -6.01 1.06
C GLN A 103 25.38 -5.60 -0.06
N ALA A 104 25.17 -4.30 -0.22
CA ALA A 104 24.30 -3.70 -1.23
C ALA A 104 25.09 -2.76 -2.15
N TYR A 105 24.71 -2.70 -3.43
CA TYR A 105 25.21 -1.72 -4.39
C TYR A 105 24.03 -0.98 -5.02
N GLY A 106 23.89 0.30 -4.69
CA GLY A 106 22.74 1.13 -5.02
C GLY A 106 21.51 0.83 -4.15
N GLN A 107 20.59 1.79 -4.07
CA GLN A 107 19.37 1.68 -3.28
C GLN A 107 18.44 0.58 -3.82
N HIS A 108 18.15 -0.43 -2.99
CA HIS A 108 17.17 -1.48 -3.29
C HIS A 108 16.66 -2.15 -2.01
N LEU A 109 15.55 -2.87 -2.14
CA LEU A 109 15.07 -3.83 -1.16
C LEU A 109 15.44 -5.22 -1.66
N HIS A 110 16.28 -5.92 -0.89
CA HIS A 110 16.43 -7.35 -1.04
C HIS A 110 15.34 -8.06 -0.22
N PHE A 111 14.49 -8.81 -0.90
CA PHE A 111 13.34 -9.48 -0.31
C PHE A 111 13.43 -11.00 -0.50
N GLU A 112 13.46 -11.75 0.61
CA GLU A 112 13.42 -13.22 0.58
C GLU A 112 12.09 -13.75 1.11
N MET A 113 11.69 -14.92 0.60
CA MET A 113 10.57 -15.69 1.12
C MET A 113 11.01 -17.12 1.41
N HIS A 114 10.69 -17.59 2.60
CA HIS A 114 11.00 -18.95 3.07
C HIS A 114 9.72 -19.69 3.42
N LYS A 115 9.58 -20.91 2.90
CA LYS A 115 8.50 -21.82 3.32
C LYS A 115 8.99 -22.58 4.56
N GLY A 116 8.51 -22.20 5.72
CA GLY A 116 9.13 -22.49 7.03
C GLY A 116 10.06 -21.37 7.49
N GLY A 117 10.82 -21.61 8.56
CA GLY A 117 11.74 -20.60 9.12
C GLY A 117 12.98 -20.38 8.26
N TRP A 118 13.47 -19.15 8.23
CA TRP A 118 14.76 -18.78 7.65
C TRP A 118 15.88 -19.62 8.28
N ASN A 119 16.79 -20.13 7.45
CA ASN A 119 17.97 -20.86 7.91
C ASN A 119 19.20 -20.42 7.11
N ILE A 120 20.39 -20.63 7.67
CA ILE A 120 21.65 -20.15 7.10
C ILE A 120 21.92 -20.69 5.69
N ASN A 121 21.48 -21.92 5.41
CA ASN A 121 21.62 -22.54 4.09
C ASN A 121 20.56 -22.06 3.09
N LYS A 122 19.56 -21.30 3.58
CA LYS A 122 18.40 -20.81 2.82
C LYS A 122 17.76 -21.92 1.99
N SER A 123 17.77 -23.15 2.53
CA SER A 123 17.37 -24.38 1.83
C SER A 123 15.89 -24.40 1.47
N ASN A 124 15.10 -23.59 2.17
CA ASN A 124 13.67 -23.42 1.98
C ASN A 124 13.29 -22.06 1.38
N ALA A 125 14.26 -21.33 0.85
CA ALA A 125 13.99 -20.12 0.08
C ALA A 125 13.24 -20.48 -1.20
N VAL A 126 12.20 -19.72 -1.49
CA VAL A 126 11.39 -19.85 -2.70
C VAL A 126 11.44 -18.54 -3.49
N ASN A 127 11.18 -18.59 -4.79
CA ASN A 127 11.10 -17.39 -5.61
C ASN A 127 9.95 -16.50 -5.11
N PRO A 128 10.23 -15.31 -4.57
CA PRO A 128 9.18 -14.43 -4.06
C PRO A 128 8.13 -14.07 -5.11
N LEU A 129 8.52 -13.91 -6.38
CA LEU A 129 7.62 -13.52 -7.47
C LEU A 129 6.53 -14.56 -7.80
N ASP A 130 6.63 -15.78 -7.28
CA ASP A 130 5.59 -16.81 -7.41
C ASP A 130 4.48 -16.66 -6.36
N TYR A 131 4.75 -15.94 -5.26
CA TYR A 131 3.86 -15.81 -4.11
C TYR A 131 3.44 -14.38 -3.82
N LEU A 132 4.27 -13.42 -4.20
CA LEU A 132 3.86 -12.04 -4.38
C LEU A 132 2.81 -12.04 -5.46
N GLY A 133 1.66 -11.42 -5.19
CA GLY A 133 0.63 -11.30 -6.20
C GLY A 133 1.18 -10.70 -7.49
N LYS A 134 1.36 -11.54 -8.53
CA LYS A 134 1.20 -11.11 -9.92
C LYS A 134 -0.30 -10.84 -10.07
N GLY A 135 -0.74 -9.64 -9.70
CA GLY A 135 -2.14 -9.27 -9.73
C GLY A 135 -2.71 -9.47 -11.13
N GLY A 136 -3.41 -10.57 -11.35
CA GLY A 136 -4.42 -10.67 -12.39
C GLY A 136 -5.54 -9.72 -12.01
N ALA A 137 -5.34 -8.44 -12.35
CA ALA A 137 -6.04 -7.28 -11.84
C ALA A 137 -6.05 -7.16 -10.29
N VAL A 138 -6.40 -5.98 -9.79
CA VAL A 138 -6.63 -5.63 -8.37
C VAL A 138 -5.38 -5.12 -7.61
N GLY A 139 -5.41 -3.82 -7.33
CA GLY A 139 -4.29 -2.91 -7.10
C GLY A 139 -3.49 -2.95 -5.79
N THR A 140 -2.65 -1.93 -5.56
CA THR A 140 -1.77 -1.82 -4.37
C THR A 140 -2.59 -1.42 -3.14
N PRO A 141 -2.55 -2.16 -2.00
CA PRO A 141 -3.32 -1.83 -0.80
C PRO A 141 -3.06 -0.42 -0.27
N GLN A 142 -4.10 0.27 0.19
CA GLN A 142 -4.05 1.67 0.63
C GLN A 142 -4.60 1.82 2.06
N PRO A 143 -3.73 1.94 3.08
CA PRO A 143 -4.17 1.99 4.47
C PRO A 143 -4.91 3.28 4.82
N GLU A 144 -4.67 4.36 4.09
CA GLU A 144 -5.29 5.66 4.31
C GLU A 144 -5.64 6.35 2.99
N GLY A 145 -6.42 7.43 3.08
CA GLY A 145 -6.86 8.21 1.93
C GLY A 145 -7.91 7.49 1.07
N ILE A 146 -8.42 8.23 0.09
CA ILE A 146 -9.45 7.75 -0.84
C ILE A 146 -9.00 7.81 -2.30
N GLY A 147 -7.77 8.27 -2.56
CA GLY A 147 -7.17 8.26 -3.89
C GLY A 147 -5.87 9.05 -3.96
N PHE A 148 -5.28 9.08 -5.15
CA PHE A 148 -4.11 9.89 -5.46
C PHE A 148 -4.44 11.04 -6.41
N ALA A 149 -3.69 12.12 -6.29
CA ALA A 149 -3.75 13.28 -7.16
C ALA A 149 -2.33 13.67 -7.55
N LYS A 150 -2.10 13.92 -8.84
CA LYS A 150 -0.83 14.43 -9.35
C LYS A 150 -1.09 15.72 -10.12
N SER A 151 -0.38 16.79 -9.78
CA SER A 151 -0.47 18.06 -10.50
C SER A 151 -0.31 17.84 -12.01
N ILE A 152 -1.16 18.48 -12.81
CA ILE A 152 -0.98 18.51 -14.28
C ILE A 152 0.15 19.46 -14.70
N TYR A 153 0.64 20.28 -13.78
CA TYR A 153 1.70 21.25 -14.00
C TYR A 153 3.06 20.72 -13.48
N TRP A 154 4.13 21.41 -13.88
CA TRP A 154 5.50 21.05 -13.50
C TRP A 154 5.81 21.39 -12.04
N GLU A 155 6.87 20.78 -11.51
CA GLU A 155 7.39 21.04 -10.16
C GLU A 155 7.72 22.54 -10.00
N GLY A 156 7.19 23.17 -8.96
CA GLY A 156 7.31 24.61 -8.69
C GLY A 156 6.10 25.44 -9.11
N TYR A 157 5.19 24.92 -9.94
CA TYR A 157 3.97 25.65 -10.31
C TYR A 157 2.95 25.65 -9.15
N GLY A 158 2.54 26.83 -8.71
CA GLY A 158 1.63 27.00 -7.59
C GLY A 158 0.17 26.71 -7.93
N ILE A 159 -0.43 25.72 -7.30
CA ILE A 159 -1.89 25.48 -7.29
C ILE A 159 -2.47 25.98 -5.97
N ASN A 160 -3.46 26.87 -6.04
CA ASN A 160 -4.11 27.40 -4.86
C ASN A 160 -4.87 26.33 -4.06
N TYR A 161 -4.80 26.40 -2.74
CA TYR A 161 -5.68 25.64 -1.85
C TYR A 161 -6.49 26.55 -0.94
N HIS A 162 -7.63 26.03 -0.50
CA HIS A 162 -8.66 26.72 0.26
C HIS A 162 -8.99 25.97 1.55
N ASP A 163 -9.59 26.66 2.52
CA ASP A 163 -9.99 26.08 3.83
C ASP A 163 -11.17 25.10 3.73
N ARG A 164 -11.98 25.22 2.67
CA ARG A 164 -13.08 24.32 2.28
C ARG A 164 -13.34 24.46 0.77
N PRO A 165 -14.15 23.59 0.16
CA PRO A 165 -14.66 23.82 -1.19
C PRO A 165 -15.32 25.21 -1.26
N HIS A 166 -14.97 25.98 -2.30
CA HIS A 166 -15.41 27.38 -2.49
C HIS A 166 -15.08 28.31 -1.31
N GLY A 167 -14.09 27.93 -0.51
CA GLY A 167 -13.66 28.65 0.67
C GLY A 167 -12.65 29.76 0.37
N ASN A 168 -12.06 30.28 1.44
CA ASN A 168 -11.06 31.33 1.33
C ASN A 168 -9.71 30.73 0.93
N TYR A 169 -8.98 31.45 0.07
CA TYR A 169 -7.60 31.12 -0.26
C TYR A 169 -6.72 31.04 0.99
N GLN A 170 -5.90 30.00 1.10
CA GLN A 170 -4.99 29.76 2.23
C GLN A 170 -3.52 29.68 1.83
N GLY A 171 -3.22 29.42 0.55
CA GLY A 171 -1.85 29.27 0.07
C GLY A 171 -1.79 28.50 -1.24
N ASN A 172 -0.59 28.04 -1.60
CA ASN A 172 -0.38 27.20 -2.78
C ASN A 172 0.41 25.92 -2.46
N PHE A 173 0.15 24.88 -3.25
CA PHE A 173 1.01 23.71 -3.40
C PHE A 173 1.85 23.86 -4.66
N THR A 174 3.14 23.55 -4.58
CA THR A 174 4.06 23.64 -5.71
C THR A 174 4.60 22.28 -6.17
N THR A 175 4.25 21.19 -5.48
CA THR A 175 4.74 19.85 -5.80
C THR A 175 4.05 19.26 -7.04
N ALA A 176 4.83 18.64 -7.92
CA ALA A 176 4.35 17.78 -9.00
C ALA A 176 4.43 16.28 -8.64
N ALA A 177 4.92 15.94 -7.45
CA ALA A 177 4.82 14.58 -6.93
C ALA A 177 3.34 14.15 -6.80
N GLU A 178 3.08 12.86 -7.01
CA GLU A 178 1.78 12.26 -6.70
C GLU A 178 1.55 12.29 -5.19
N VAL A 179 0.40 12.79 -4.77
CA VAL A 179 0.02 12.97 -3.37
C VAL A 179 -1.31 12.27 -3.07
N LEU A 180 -1.47 11.83 -1.83
CA LEU A 180 -2.74 11.27 -1.36
C LEU A 180 -3.78 12.39 -1.18
N TYR A 181 -5.04 12.09 -1.45
CA TYR A 181 -6.16 12.90 -0.99
C TYR A 181 -7.05 12.10 -0.04
N TRP A 182 -7.49 12.75 1.04
CA TRP A 182 -8.22 12.10 2.14
C TRP A 182 -9.72 12.31 2.06
N ASN A 183 -10.15 13.34 1.35
CA ASN A 183 -11.54 13.67 1.19
C ASN A 183 -11.77 14.30 -0.19
N ALA A 184 -13.00 14.25 -0.66
CA ALA A 184 -13.42 14.91 -1.87
C ALA A 184 -14.82 15.48 -1.70
N TYR A 185 -15.04 16.64 -2.31
CA TYR A 185 -16.35 17.23 -2.49
C TYR A 185 -16.77 16.95 -3.92
N TRP A 186 -17.96 16.37 -4.06
CA TRP A 186 -18.53 15.93 -5.31
C TRP A 186 -19.70 16.85 -5.67
N GLY A 187 -19.39 18.02 -6.22
CA GLY A 187 -20.39 18.99 -6.66
C GLY A 187 -21.03 18.62 -8.00
N GLU A 188 -22.02 19.42 -8.39
CA GLU A 188 -22.63 19.37 -9.72
C GLU A 188 -21.67 19.89 -10.80
N ASP A 189 -21.96 19.65 -12.08
CA ASP A 189 -21.19 20.17 -13.22
C ASP A 189 -19.68 19.92 -13.19
N ASN A 190 -19.26 18.75 -12.68
CA ASN A 190 -17.86 18.35 -12.47
C ASN A 190 -17.07 19.27 -11.52
N ASP A 191 -17.75 19.99 -10.63
CA ASP A 191 -17.13 20.77 -9.57
C ASP A 191 -16.61 19.86 -8.45
N VAL A 192 -15.44 19.28 -8.69
CA VAL A 192 -14.77 18.38 -7.77
C VAL A 192 -13.65 19.10 -7.05
N TRP A 193 -13.63 18.98 -5.72
CA TRP A 193 -12.53 19.45 -4.89
C TRP A 193 -11.93 18.29 -4.12
N LEU A 194 -10.60 18.28 -4.00
CA LEU A 194 -9.84 17.25 -3.29
C LEU A 194 -9.22 17.87 -2.04
N ASP A 195 -9.36 17.22 -0.89
CA ASP A 195 -8.62 17.57 0.32
C ASP A 195 -7.28 16.82 0.33
N LEU A 196 -6.19 17.55 0.09
CA LEU A 196 -4.82 17.02 0.16
C LEU A 196 -4.30 16.95 1.62
N GLY A 197 -5.24 16.85 2.57
CA GLY A 197 -5.03 16.66 3.99
C GLY A 197 -5.05 17.98 4.76
N ARG A 198 -5.55 17.92 6.01
CA ARG A 198 -5.67 19.07 6.93
C ARG A 198 -6.53 20.21 6.38
N SER A 199 -7.63 19.88 5.68
CA SER A 199 -8.57 20.86 5.12
C SER A 199 -7.90 21.79 4.11
N ARG A 200 -7.05 21.22 3.24
CA ARG A 200 -6.37 21.96 2.17
C ARG A 200 -6.99 21.54 0.84
N TRP A 201 -8.07 22.23 0.52
CA TRP A 201 -8.94 21.89 -0.60
C TRP A 201 -8.43 22.51 -1.89
N VAL A 202 -8.22 21.69 -2.91
CA VAL A 202 -7.81 22.09 -4.25
C VAL A 202 -8.88 21.71 -5.26
N LYS A 203 -9.01 22.48 -6.34
CA LYS A 203 -9.84 22.04 -7.46
C LYS A 203 -9.20 20.87 -8.18
N ALA A 204 -9.99 19.82 -8.42
CA ALA A 204 -9.52 18.59 -9.05
C ALA A 204 -9.11 18.79 -10.51
N GLU A 205 -9.61 19.83 -11.20
CA GLU A 205 -9.26 20.15 -12.60
C GLU A 205 -7.76 20.44 -12.81
N HIS A 206 -7.04 20.76 -11.74
CA HIS A 206 -5.59 20.98 -11.76
C HIS A 206 -4.77 19.70 -11.51
N TYR A 207 -5.42 18.54 -11.41
CA TYR A 207 -4.79 17.27 -11.09
C TYR A 207 -5.26 16.15 -12.03
N TYR A 208 -4.33 15.28 -12.39
CA TYR A 208 -4.68 13.91 -12.71
C TYR A 208 -4.99 13.21 -11.38
N TRP A 209 -6.28 12.96 -11.13
CA TRP A 209 -6.73 12.35 -9.89
C TRP A 209 -7.43 11.01 -10.14
N ARG A 210 -7.33 10.13 -9.17
CA ARG A 210 -7.78 8.75 -9.28
C ARG A 210 -8.22 8.22 -7.91
N PRO A 211 -9.50 7.85 -7.76
CA PRO A 211 -9.98 7.28 -6.51
C PRO A 211 -9.51 5.84 -6.36
N PHE A 212 -9.32 5.43 -5.12
CA PHE A 212 -9.13 4.03 -4.77
C PHE A 212 -10.37 3.22 -5.07
N LYS A 213 -10.13 1.92 -5.20
CA LYS A 213 -11.16 0.94 -5.43
C LYS A 213 -11.29 0.03 -4.23
N ALA A 214 -12.52 -0.30 -3.87
CA ALA A 214 -12.86 -1.31 -2.89
C ALA A 214 -13.28 -2.58 -3.63
N ILE A 215 -12.62 -3.68 -3.31
CA ILE A 215 -12.94 -5.00 -3.91
C ILE A 215 -13.28 -5.95 -2.79
N SER A 216 -14.44 -6.59 -2.92
CA SER A 216 -14.93 -7.55 -1.91
C SER A 216 -13.86 -8.62 -1.66
N LYS A 217 -13.58 -8.94 -0.39
CA LYS A 217 -12.69 -10.04 0.00
C LYS A 217 -13.32 -11.41 -0.27
N TYR A 218 -14.64 -11.47 -0.43
CA TYR A 218 -15.41 -12.71 -0.58
C TYR A 218 -15.56 -13.16 -2.04
N PRO A 219 -15.79 -14.46 -2.32
CA PRO A 219 -16.03 -14.93 -3.69
C PRO A 219 -17.22 -14.24 -4.37
N GLU A 220 -17.25 -14.22 -5.72
CA GLU A 220 -18.40 -13.74 -6.49
C GLU A 220 -19.71 -14.39 -5.99
N GLY A 221 -20.76 -13.60 -5.82
CA GLY A 221 -22.05 -14.03 -5.27
C GLY A 221 -22.16 -13.93 -3.74
N TYR A 222 -21.05 -13.80 -3.00
CA TYR A 222 -21.11 -13.56 -1.55
C TYR A 222 -21.37 -12.09 -1.27
N GLY A 223 -22.55 -11.81 -0.70
CA GLY A 223 -23.02 -10.43 -0.50
C GLY A 223 -22.50 -9.78 0.78
N VAL A 224 -21.89 -8.61 0.65
CA VAL A 224 -21.57 -7.68 1.74
C VAL A 224 -22.69 -6.64 1.88
N ASN A 225 -23.20 -6.43 3.09
CA ASN A 225 -24.26 -5.44 3.31
C ASN A 225 -23.74 -4.01 3.19
N PHE A 226 -24.58 -3.10 2.69
CA PHE A 226 -24.37 -1.66 2.74
C PHE A 226 -25.62 -0.93 3.23
N TYR A 227 -25.42 0.29 3.72
CA TYR A 227 -26.35 1.02 4.57
C TYR A 227 -26.46 2.49 4.13
N ASP A 228 -27.48 3.22 4.58
CA ASP A 228 -27.69 4.66 4.31
C ASP A 228 -26.86 5.60 5.19
N GLY A 229 -25.90 5.05 5.92
CA GLY A 229 -25.01 5.76 6.82
C GLY A 229 -24.18 4.77 7.61
N ILE A 230 -23.20 5.28 8.37
CA ILE A 230 -22.46 4.50 9.35
C ILE A 230 -23.45 3.99 10.40
N ASN A 231 -23.54 2.66 10.56
CA ASN A 231 -24.53 2.01 11.42
C ASN A 231 -25.99 2.42 11.08
N GLY A 232 -26.25 2.82 9.83
CA GLY A 232 -27.56 3.23 9.36
C GLY A 232 -28.50 2.08 9.05
N SER A 233 -29.57 2.38 8.32
CA SER A 233 -30.53 1.39 7.84
C SER A 233 -29.95 0.61 6.66
N TYR A 234 -30.28 -0.68 6.61
CA TYR A 234 -29.89 -1.55 5.50
C TYR A 234 -30.44 -1.03 4.17
N LYS A 235 -29.58 -0.91 3.15
CA LYS A 235 -29.96 -0.54 1.77
C LYS A 235 -29.87 -1.71 0.79
N GLY A 236 -28.91 -2.62 0.98
CA GLY A 236 -28.70 -3.70 0.02
C GLY A 236 -27.44 -4.51 0.25
N ARG A 237 -27.08 -5.32 -0.77
CA ARG A 237 -25.90 -6.19 -0.77
C ARG A 237 -25.06 -6.01 -2.02
N ILE A 238 -23.75 -5.97 -1.84
CA ILE A 238 -22.73 -6.02 -2.89
C ILE A 238 -22.34 -7.48 -3.07
N THR A 239 -22.77 -8.10 -4.15
CA THR A 239 -22.46 -9.50 -4.46
C THR A 239 -21.36 -9.67 -5.50
N SER A 240 -20.97 -8.59 -6.18
CA SER A 240 -19.96 -8.62 -7.23
C SER A 240 -18.55 -8.34 -6.72
N LYS A 241 -17.56 -8.92 -7.40
CA LYS A 241 -16.12 -8.62 -7.28
C LYS A 241 -15.70 -7.38 -8.06
N GLU A 242 -16.58 -6.78 -8.85
CA GLU A 242 -16.25 -5.59 -9.62
C GLU A 242 -15.76 -4.45 -8.70
N PRO A 243 -14.64 -3.78 -9.05
CA PRO A 243 -14.09 -2.72 -8.21
C PRO A 243 -15.04 -1.54 -8.02
N LEU A 244 -15.38 -1.25 -6.77
CA LEU A 244 -16.22 -0.12 -6.40
C LEU A 244 -15.35 1.12 -6.14
N THR A 245 -15.79 2.29 -6.57
CA THR A 245 -15.10 3.54 -6.22
C THR A 245 -15.26 3.85 -4.73
N VAL A 246 -14.17 4.21 -4.06
CA VAL A 246 -14.21 4.71 -2.68
C VAL A 246 -14.38 6.23 -2.72
N PHE A 247 -15.56 6.72 -2.36
CA PHE A 247 -15.87 8.15 -2.34
C PHE A 247 -15.55 8.80 -1.00
N PHE A 248 -15.57 8.03 0.10
CA PHE A 248 -15.26 8.49 1.44
C PHE A 248 -14.81 7.33 2.33
N ARG A 249 -14.00 7.62 3.36
CA ARG A 249 -13.64 6.67 4.42
C ARG A 249 -13.79 7.31 5.78
N LYS A 250 -14.46 6.62 6.71
CA LYS A 250 -14.62 7.10 8.08
C LYS A 250 -14.96 5.96 9.03
N GLU A 251 -14.27 5.93 10.17
CA GLU A 251 -14.58 5.03 11.30
C GLU A 251 -14.65 3.54 10.90
N GLY A 252 -13.83 3.11 9.94
CA GLY A 252 -13.84 1.73 9.43
C GLY A 252 -14.95 1.43 8.43
N TRP A 253 -15.56 2.47 7.85
CA TRP A 253 -16.56 2.38 6.79
C TRP A 253 -16.10 3.09 5.53
N ILE A 254 -16.55 2.59 4.39
CA ILE A 254 -16.39 3.21 3.08
C ILE A 254 -17.74 3.67 2.52
N ASP A 255 -17.80 4.86 1.94
CA ASP A 255 -18.90 5.25 1.05
C ASP A 255 -18.56 4.81 -0.38
N ILE A 256 -19.41 3.97 -0.95
CA ILE A 256 -19.29 3.45 -2.33
C ILE A 256 -20.17 4.22 -3.33
N GLY A 257 -20.78 5.32 -2.89
CA GLY A 257 -21.51 6.27 -3.73
C GLY A 257 -23.01 6.32 -3.42
N GLY A 258 -23.60 7.51 -3.60
CA GLY A 258 -25.03 7.73 -3.33
C GLY A 258 -25.39 7.51 -1.86
N ASN A 259 -24.49 7.90 -0.94
CA ASN A 259 -24.63 7.69 0.49
C ASN A 259 -24.89 6.20 0.81
N SER A 260 -23.96 5.35 0.38
CA SER A 260 -24.04 3.89 0.51
C SER A 260 -22.81 3.40 1.24
N TRP A 261 -22.97 3.11 2.52
CA TRP A 261 -21.86 2.83 3.42
C TRP A 261 -21.71 1.35 3.66
N ALA A 262 -20.50 0.81 3.48
CA ALA A 262 -20.18 -0.58 3.76
C ALA A 262 -19.02 -0.68 4.76
N PRO A 263 -18.98 -1.70 5.64
CA PRO A 263 -17.85 -1.91 6.53
C PRO A 263 -16.58 -2.20 5.73
N GLU A 264 -15.55 -1.40 5.94
CA GLU A 264 -14.29 -1.45 5.19
C GLU A 264 -13.56 -2.78 5.38
N GLU A 265 -13.72 -3.43 6.53
CA GLU A 265 -13.10 -4.72 6.86
C GLU A 265 -13.40 -5.83 5.83
N HIS A 266 -14.49 -5.70 5.09
CA HIS A 266 -14.92 -6.63 4.05
C HIS A 266 -14.27 -6.40 2.68
N PHE A 267 -13.48 -5.34 2.52
CA PHE A 267 -12.91 -4.93 1.24
C PHE A 267 -11.39 -4.80 1.29
N ASP A 268 -10.75 -5.12 0.17
CA ASP A 268 -9.39 -4.69 -0.12
C ASP A 268 -9.48 -3.30 -0.76
N ILE A 269 -8.93 -2.28 -0.10
CA ILE A 269 -8.86 -0.92 -0.63
C ILE A 269 -7.55 -0.77 -1.39
N VAL A 270 -7.66 -0.51 -2.69
CA VAL A 270 -6.52 -0.62 -3.60
C VAL A 270 -6.40 0.55 -4.58
N ASP A 271 -5.16 0.82 -4.94
CA ASP A 271 -4.79 1.60 -6.12
C ASP A 271 -4.72 0.69 -7.35
N ILE A 272 -5.73 0.73 -8.22
CA ILE A 272 -5.70 0.09 -9.54
C ILE A 272 -5.11 1.08 -10.55
N ARG A 273 -3.88 0.80 -11.00
CA ARG A 273 -3.20 1.53 -12.08
C ARG A 273 -3.40 0.84 -13.42
#